data_AF-A0A936NY02-F1
#
_entry.id   AF-A0A936NY02-F1
#
_cell.length_a   1.000
_cell.length_b   1.000
_cell.length_c   1.000
_cell.angle_alpha   90.00
_cell.angle_beta   90.00
_cell.angle_gamma   90.00
#
_symmetry.space_group_name_H-M   'P 1'
#
loop_
_entity.id
_entity.type
_entity.pdbx_description
1 polymer ?
#
loop_
_entity_poly.entity_id
_entity_poly.type
_entity_poly.pdbx_seq_one_letter_code
_entity_poly.pdbx_strand_id
1 'polypeptide(L)'
;MKKLAALALAAASAGLLSSPALAAGDPVVGKQKATACIACHGSEAYPGIFYTLQLAGRNADKLEIKTMKYKTGKILHPMMNMAVAFFDEKEIRDISAYYQSLGKPAFTSSLIKIKTDDDDAKAPAPMAMPYAPMGMPYAYPAAPAK
;
A
#
# COMPACT_ATOMS: atom_id res chain seq x y z
N MET A 1 -56.72 -25.20 20.41
CA MET A 1 -55.98 -25.15 19.13
C MET A 1 -55.14 -23.86 19.02
N LYS A 2 -54.10 -23.68 19.86
CA LYS A 2 -53.31 -22.43 19.92
C LYS A 2 -51.78 -22.65 20.04
N LYS A 3 -51.27 -23.87 19.74
CA LYS A 3 -49.84 -24.21 19.93
C LYS A 3 -49.12 -24.68 18.66
N LEU A 4 -49.55 -24.23 17.48
CA LEU A 4 -48.92 -24.61 16.21
C LEU A 4 -48.27 -23.45 15.45
N ALA A 5 -48.13 -22.26 16.07
CA ALA A 5 -47.55 -21.09 15.41
C ALA A 5 -46.07 -20.81 15.78
N ALA A 6 -45.39 -21.74 16.47
CA ALA A 6 -44.05 -21.48 17.02
C ALA A 6 -42.90 -22.26 16.35
N LEU A 7 -43.17 -22.99 15.26
CA LEU A 7 -42.15 -23.86 14.64
C LEU A 7 -42.06 -23.69 13.12
N ALA A 8 -42.02 -22.45 12.63
CA ALA A 8 -41.81 -22.18 11.20
C ALA A 8 -40.99 -20.91 10.94
N LEU A 9 -40.13 -20.49 11.88
CA LEU A 9 -39.26 -19.32 11.70
C LEU A 9 -37.81 -19.58 12.13
N ALA A 10 -37.31 -20.81 11.93
CA ALA A 10 -35.94 -21.19 12.24
C ALA A 10 -35.12 -21.61 11.00
N ALA A 11 -35.58 -21.32 9.78
CA ALA A 11 -34.99 -21.88 8.55
C ALA A 11 -34.55 -20.85 7.50
N ALA A 12 -34.42 -19.56 7.83
CA ALA A 12 -34.08 -18.55 6.83
C ALA A 12 -33.15 -17.45 7.36
N SER A 13 -31.88 -17.77 7.63
CA SER A 13 -30.83 -16.73 7.71
C SER A 13 -29.39 -17.24 7.57
N ALA A 14 -29.17 -18.49 7.16
CA ALA A 14 -27.85 -18.95 6.69
C ALA A 14 -27.59 -18.48 5.24
N GLY A 15 -27.81 -17.19 4.97
CA GLY A 15 -27.43 -16.54 3.73
C GLY A 15 -25.95 -16.20 3.81
N LEU A 16 -25.14 -16.94 3.07
CA LEU A 16 -23.70 -16.78 2.88
C LEU A 16 -23.31 -15.29 2.78
N LEU A 17 -22.56 -14.78 3.76
CA LEU A 17 -21.69 -13.63 3.53
C LEU A 17 -20.51 -14.09 2.66
N SER A 18 -20.78 -14.34 1.38
CA SER A 18 -19.72 -14.45 0.40
C SER A 18 -19.31 -13.03 0.05
N SER A 19 -18.44 -12.43 0.87
CA SER A 19 -17.74 -11.22 0.49
C SER A 19 -17.06 -11.50 -0.86
N PRO A 20 -17.21 -10.65 -1.88
CA PRO A 20 -16.44 -10.82 -3.09
C PRO A 20 -14.99 -10.74 -2.68
N ALA A 21 -14.28 -11.87 -2.79
CA ALA A 21 -12.83 -11.86 -2.68
C ALA A 21 -12.37 -10.92 -3.80
N LEU A 22 -11.90 -9.73 -3.43
CA LEU A 22 -11.29 -8.81 -4.37
C LEU A 22 -10.16 -9.61 -5.03
N ALA A 23 -10.27 -9.84 -6.34
CA ALA A 23 -9.28 -10.65 -7.04
C ALA A 23 -7.89 -10.08 -6.77
N ALA A 24 -6.99 -10.93 -6.28
CA ALA A 24 -5.59 -10.56 -6.06
C ALA A 24 -4.98 -10.05 -7.38
N GLY A 25 -4.05 -9.08 -7.27
CA GLY A 25 -3.36 -8.55 -8.44
C GLY A 25 -2.53 -9.60 -9.17
N ASP A 26 -2.32 -9.40 -10.46
CA ASP A 26 -1.47 -10.25 -11.29
C ASP A 26 -0.02 -9.74 -11.27
N PRO A 27 0.93 -10.47 -10.65
CA PRO A 27 2.32 -10.02 -10.56
C PRO A 27 3.05 -10.00 -11.91
N VAL A 28 2.61 -10.78 -12.90
CA VAL A 28 3.20 -10.80 -14.25
C VAL A 28 2.81 -9.53 -15.00
N VAL A 29 1.54 -9.15 -14.95
CA VAL A 29 1.06 -7.86 -15.49
C VAL A 29 1.68 -6.70 -14.71
N GLY A 30 1.75 -6.83 -13.38
CA GLY A 30 2.35 -5.85 -12.48
C GLY A 30 3.80 -5.54 -12.83
N LYS A 31 4.60 -6.56 -13.15
CA LYS A 31 5.99 -6.38 -13.59
C LYS A 31 6.10 -5.50 -14.83
N GLN A 32 5.20 -5.71 -15.80
CA GLN A 32 5.19 -4.93 -17.05
C GLN A 32 4.84 -3.45 -16.77
N LYS A 33 3.86 -3.22 -15.88
CA LYS A 33 3.40 -1.88 -15.50
C LYS A 33 4.38 -1.14 -14.55
N ALA A 34 5.16 -1.88 -13.76
CA ALA A 34 6.10 -1.32 -12.79
C ALA A 34 7.36 -0.70 -13.41
N THR A 35 7.50 -0.65 -14.73
CA THR A 35 8.70 -0.15 -15.43
C THR A 35 9.16 1.22 -14.92
N ALA A 36 8.23 2.17 -14.73
CA ALA A 36 8.54 3.50 -14.21
C ALA A 36 8.91 3.49 -12.70
N CYS A 37 8.44 2.49 -11.97
CA CYS A 37 8.66 2.36 -10.53
C CYS A 37 10.06 1.83 -10.23
N ILE A 38 10.60 0.95 -11.09
CA ILE A 38 11.89 0.26 -10.90
C ILE A 38 13.06 1.25 -10.81
N ALA A 39 13.01 2.35 -11.57
CA ALA A 39 14.07 3.36 -11.57
C ALA A 39 14.35 3.91 -10.16
N CYS A 40 13.30 4.08 -9.36
CA CYS A 40 13.41 4.56 -7.98
C CYS A 40 13.42 3.41 -6.98
N HIS A 41 12.40 2.54 -7.02
CA HIS A 41 12.15 1.53 -5.99
C HIS A 41 12.88 0.20 -6.17
N GLY A 42 13.56 0.04 -7.31
CA GLY A 42 14.31 -1.15 -7.62
C GLY A 42 13.48 -2.31 -8.16
N SER A 43 14.17 -3.42 -8.39
CA SER A 43 13.66 -4.73 -8.76
C SER A 43 14.48 -5.79 -8.02
N GLU A 44 14.27 -7.06 -8.33
CA GLU A 44 15.09 -8.15 -7.78
C GLU A 44 16.60 -7.99 -8.07
N ALA A 45 16.94 -7.48 -9.26
CA ALA A 45 18.33 -7.35 -9.72
C ALA A 45 18.92 -5.94 -9.51
N TYR A 46 18.11 -4.96 -9.14
CA TYR A 46 18.52 -3.55 -9.04
C TYR A 46 17.97 -2.93 -7.75
N PRO A 47 18.81 -2.38 -6.87
CA PRO A 47 18.36 -1.88 -5.56
C PRO A 47 17.58 -0.57 -5.61
N GLY A 48 17.40 0.06 -6.77
CA GLY A 48 16.81 1.41 -6.87
C GLY A 48 17.82 2.51 -6.53
N ILE A 49 17.32 3.72 -6.25
CA ILE A 49 18.15 4.85 -5.82
C ILE A 49 18.27 4.89 -4.28
N PHE A 50 19.43 5.35 -3.78
CA PHE A 50 19.81 5.23 -2.36
C PHE A 50 18.84 5.89 -1.36
N TYR A 51 18.07 6.91 -1.78
CA TYR A 51 17.16 7.66 -0.90
C TYR A 51 15.69 7.20 -0.97
N THR A 52 15.38 6.20 -1.79
CA THR A 52 14.02 5.67 -1.91
C THR A 52 13.89 4.32 -1.25
N LEU A 53 12.76 4.11 -0.59
CA LEU A 53 12.45 2.84 0.05
C LEU A 53 12.32 1.73 -1.01
N GLN A 54 12.99 0.60 -0.77
CA GLN A 54 12.79 -0.63 -1.54
C GLN A 54 11.44 -1.26 -1.22
N LEU A 55 10.71 -1.65 -2.27
CA LEU A 55 9.36 -2.21 -2.15
C LEU A 55 9.32 -3.74 -2.23
N ALA A 56 10.45 -4.38 -2.55
CA ALA A 56 10.54 -5.83 -2.68
C ALA A 56 10.11 -6.54 -1.38
N GLY A 57 9.20 -7.51 -1.51
CA GLY A 57 8.68 -8.32 -0.42
C GLY A 57 7.72 -7.60 0.53
N ARG A 58 7.28 -6.37 0.23
CA ARG A 58 6.28 -5.66 1.03
C ARG A 58 4.88 -6.21 0.77
N ASN A 59 3.99 -6.09 1.77
CA ASN A 59 2.62 -6.58 1.63
C ASN A 59 1.85 -5.83 0.53
N ALA A 60 1.26 -6.55 -0.43
CA ALA A 60 0.59 -5.94 -1.58
C ALA A 60 -0.60 -5.05 -1.18
N ASP A 61 -1.44 -5.48 -0.24
CA ASP A 61 -2.61 -4.70 0.20
C ASP A 61 -2.17 -3.36 0.81
N LYS A 62 -1.09 -3.37 1.60
CA LYS A 62 -0.54 -2.14 2.18
C LYS A 62 0.03 -1.22 1.11
N LEU A 63 0.72 -1.78 0.11
CA LEU A 63 1.22 -1.01 -1.03
C LEU A 63 0.07 -0.41 -1.83
N GLU A 64 -0.97 -1.18 -2.16
CA GLU A 64 -2.15 -0.72 -2.91
C GLU A 64 -2.81 0.45 -2.17
N ILE A 65 -3.15 0.27 -0.88
CA ILE A 65 -3.80 1.31 -0.06
C ILE A 65 -2.97 2.59 -0.03
N LYS A 66 -1.65 2.48 0.17
CA LYS A 66 -0.77 3.65 0.27
C LYS A 66 -0.61 4.34 -1.09
N THR A 67 -0.49 3.57 -2.16
CA THR A 67 -0.35 4.06 -3.53
C THR A 67 -1.62 4.79 -3.98
N MET A 68 -2.80 4.24 -3.65
CA MET A 68 -4.08 4.91 -3.88
C MET A 68 -4.19 6.23 -3.12
N LYS A 69 -3.66 6.33 -1.89
CA LYS A 69 -3.61 7.61 -1.15
C LYS A 69 -2.74 8.66 -1.85
N TYR A 70 -1.64 8.26 -2.49
CA TYR A 70 -0.88 9.18 -3.36
C TYR A 70 -1.70 9.57 -4.60
N LYS A 71 -2.35 8.61 -5.26
CA LYS A 71 -3.15 8.89 -6.46
C LYS A 71 -4.28 9.89 -6.19
N THR A 72 -4.97 9.74 -5.05
CA THR A 72 -6.09 10.63 -4.68
C THR A 72 -5.63 11.92 -3.98
N GLY A 73 -4.33 12.16 -3.83
CA GLY A 73 -3.80 13.33 -3.10
C GLY A 73 -4.07 13.33 -1.59
N LYS A 74 -4.51 12.20 -1.01
CA LYS A 74 -4.68 12.06 0.46
C LYS A 74 -3.33 12.08 1.19
N ILE A 75 -2.27 11.65 0.50
CA ILE A 75 -0.89 11.90 0.89
C ILE A 75 -0.26 12.78 -0.18
N LEU A 76 0.31 13.91 0.23
CA LEU A 76 1.03 14.82 -0.64
C LEU A 76 2.52 14.47 -0.63
N HIS A 77 3.02 14.02 -1.76
CA HIS A 77 4.41 13.74 -2.04
C HIS A 77 4.66 13.92 -3.56
N PRO A 78 5.20 15.07 -4.01
CA PRO A 78 5.20 15.49 -5.42
C PRO A 78 5.63 14.41 -6.40
N MET A 79 6.73 13.72 -6.12
CA MET A 79 7.24 12.63 -6.97
C MET A 79 6.27 11.44 -7.07
N MET A 80 5.66 11.04 -5.94
CA MET A 80 4.79 9.86 -5.93
C MET A 80 3.41 10.19 -6.49
N ASN A 81 2.86 11.38 -6.21
CA ASN A 81 1.60 11.81 -6.82
C ASN A 81 1.71 11.81 -8.36
N MET A 82 2.81 12.36 -8.90
CA MET A 82 3.06 12.35 -10.35
C MET A 82 3.29 10.95 -10.90
N ALA A 83 4.08 10.13 -10.20
CA ALA A 83 4.39 8.77 -10.63
C ALA A 83 3.14 7.89 -10.74
N VAL A 84 2.16 8.05 -9.86
CA VAL A 84 0.96 7.19 -9.82
C VAL A 84 -0.25 7.76 -10.56
N ALA A 85 -0.16 8.98 -11.09
CA ALA A 85 -1.29 9.71 -11.65
C ALA A 85 -2.00 8.95 -12.78
N PHE A 86 -1.21 8.27 -13.62
CA PHE A 86 -1.68 7.61 -14.85
C PHE A 86 -2.12 6.17 -14.68
N PHE A 87 -1.94 5.57 -13.49
CA PHE A 87 -2.31 4.18 -13.27
C PHE A 87 -3.71 4.06 -12.70
N ASP A 88 -4.54 3.16 -13.22
CA ASP A 88 -5.83 2.85 -12.61
C ASP A 88 -5.69 1.96 -11.35
N GLU A 89 -6.81 1.69 -10.68
CA GLU A 89 -6.81 0.88 -9.45
C GLU A 89 -6.32 -0.56 -9.70
N LYS A 90 -6.67 -1.14 -10.85
CA LYS A 90 -6.26 -2.50 -11.21
C LYS A 90 -4.75 -2.55 -11.45
N GLU A 91 -4.21 -1.60 -12.19
CA GLU A 91 -2.78 -1.50 -12.44
C GLU A 91 -1.98 -1.29 -11.14
N ILE A 92 -2.49 -0.46 -10.23
CA ILE A 92 -1.86 -0.28 -8.90
C ILE A 92 -1.87 -1.60 -8.10
N ARG A 93 -2.97 -2.36 -8.15
CA ARG A 93 -3.05 -3.68 -7.52
C ARG A 93 -2.07 -4.68 -8.13
N ASP A 94 -2.00 -4.74 -9.46
CA ASP A 94 -1.07 -5.61 -10.19
C ASP A 94 0.39 -5.26 -9.85
N ILE A 95 0.75 -3.96 -9.87
CA ILE A 95 2.09 -3.48 -9.46
C ILE A 95 2.40 -3.86 -8.01
N SER A 96 1.43 -3.73 -7.12
CA SER A 96 1.59 -4.08 -5.70
C SER A 96 1.82 -5.58 -5.51
N ALA A 97 1.10 -6.43 -6.25
CA ALA A 97 1.30 -7.87 -6.29
C ALA A 97 2.69 -8.24 -6.82
N TYR A 98 3.17 -7.53 -7.86
CA TYR A 98 4.53 -7.71 -8.37
C TYR A 98 5.58 -7.45 -7.27
N TYR A 99 5.52 -6.31 -6.58
CA TYR A 99 6.51 -6.00 -5.54
C TYR A 99 6.46 -6.97 -4.35
N GLN A 100 5.27 -7.44 -3.98
CA GLN A 100 5.11 -8.48 -2.96
C GLN A 100 5.72 -9.82 -3.39
N SER A 101 5.62 -10.16 -4.69
CA SER A 101 6.19 -11.40 -5.23
C SER A 101 7.71 -11.41 -5.26
N LEU A 102 8.35 -10.23 -5.11
CA LEU A 102 9.80 -10.14 -5.02
C LEU A 102 10.30 -10.66 -3.66
N GLY A 103 11.53 -11.17 -3.66
CA GLY A 103 12.22 -11.58 -2.44
C GLY A 103 12.56 -10.42 -1.50
N LYS A 104 13.40 -10.69 -0.50
CA LYS A 104 13.84 -9.67 0.47
C LYS A 104 14.56 -8.51 -0.25
N PRO A 105 14.45 -7.27 0.27
CA PRO A 105 15.15 -6.11 -0.27
C PRO A 105 16.65 -6.38 -0.44
N ALA A 106 17.20 -5.97 -1.58
CA ALA A 106 18.62 -6.15 -1.92
C ALA A 106 19.57 -5.40 -0.95
N PHE A 107 19.06 -4.40 -0.22
CA PHE A 107 19.81 -3.70 0.84
C PHE A 107 19.19 -3.93 2.21
N THR A 108 19.66 -4.95 2.92
CA THR A 108 19.44 -5.09 4.37
C THR A 108 20.71 -4.72 5.11
N SER A 109 20.86 -3.45 5.51
CA SER A 109 21.94 -3.09 6.42
C SER A 109 21.63 -3.62 7.82
N SER A 110 22.50 -4.48 8.37
CA SER A 110 22.41 -4.92 9.76
C SER A 110 22.51 -3.77 10.78
N LEU A 111 22.97 -2.60 10.34
CA LEU A 111 23.12 -1.39 11.16
C LEU A 111 21.85 -0.53 11.21
N ILE A 112 20.89 -0.73 10.30
CA ILE A 112 19.63 0.04 10.24
C ILE A 112 18.47 -0.94 10.14
N LYS A 113 17.84 -1.24 11.29
CA LYS A 113 16.61 -2.04 11.33
C LYS A 113 15.44 -1.19 10.85
N ILE A 114 15.16 -1.25 9.55
CA ILE A 114 13.92 -0.71 8.98
C ILE A 114 12.81 -1.67 9.41
N LYS A 115 11.89 -1.19 10.25
CA LYS A 115 10.71 -1.96 10.64
C LYS A 115 9.96 -2.37 9.38
N THR A 116 9.77 -3.67 9.19
CA THR A 116 9.03 -4.21 8.04
C THR A 116 7.57 -4.36 8.43
N ASP A 117 6.66 -4.38 7.46
CA ASP A 117 5.22 -4.49 7.76
C ASP A 117 4.88 -5.79 8.54
N ASP A 118 5.74 -6.81 8.47
CA ASP A 118 5.64 -8.05 9.26
C ASP A 118 5.93 -7.81 10.76
N ASP A 119 6.77 -6.82 11.10
CA ASP A 119 7.06 -6.42 12.48
C ASP A 119 5.93 -5.60 13.11
N ASP A 120 4.97 -5.10 12.31
CA ASP A 120 3.81 -4.32 12.76
C ASP A 120 2.58 -5.18 13.08
N ALA A 121 2.54 -6.44 12.64
CA ALA A 121 1.44 -7.37 12.94
C ALA A 121 1.28 -7.68 14.45
N LYS A 122 2.25 -7.29 15.28
CA LYS A 122 2.22 -7.42 16.76
C LYS A 122 2.07 -6.09 17.51
N ALA A 123 2.06 -4.95 16.83
CA ALA A 123 1.90 -3.66 17.50
C ALA A 123 0.42 -3.42 17.86
N PRO A 124 0.09 -2.97 19.08
CA PRO A 124 -1.25 -2.47 19.35
C PRO A 124 -1.55 -1.30 18.41
N ALA A 125 -2.79 -1.21 17.93
CA ALA A 125 -3.24 -0.19 17.00
C ALA A 125 -2.70 1.19 17.41
N PRO A 126 -2.11 1.98 16.50
CA PRO A 126 -1.55 3.27 16.87
C PRO A 126 -2.68 4.14 17.42
N MET A 127 -2.55 4.50 18.70
CA MET A 127 -3.39 5.52 19.33
C MET A 127 -3.28 6.79 18.49
N ALA A 128 -4.42 7.35 18.12
CA ALA A 128 -4.52 8.54 17.28
C ALA A 128 -3.61 9.64 17.84
N MET A 129 -2.52 9.95 17.14
CA MET A 129 -1.77 11.17 17.41
C MET A 129 -2.60 12.34 16.88
N PRO A 130 -2.93 13.34 17.72
CA PRO A 130 -3.71 14.49 17.29
C PRO A 130 -2.88 15.27 16.26
N TYR A 131 -3.51 15.45 15.10
CA TYR A 131 -3.06 16.26 13.98
C TYR A 131 -2.44 17.59 14.46
N ALA A 132 -1.17 17.83 14.12
CA ALA A 132 -0.59 19.16 14.24
C ALA A 132 -1.30 20.10 13.24
N PRO A 133 -1.68 21.32 13.64
CA PRO A 133 -2.48 22.20 12.80
C PRO A 133 -1.72 22.69 11.57
N MET A 134 -2.40 22.63 10.43
CA MET A 134 -2.00 23.24 9.16
C MET A 134 -1.77 24.75 9.35
N GLY A 135 -0.62 25.28 8.95
CA GLY A 135 -0.43 26.73 8.98
C GLY A 135 0.99 27.31 8.85
N MET A 136 2.01 26.58 8.41
CA MET A 136 3.35 27.16 8.22
C MET A 136 3.72 27.16 6.74
N PRO A 137 3.90 28.32 6.08
CA PRO A 137 4.44 28.36 4.73
C PRO A 137 5.91 27.90 4.80
N TYR A 138 6.23 26.80 4.10
CA TYR A 138 7.61 26.42 3.83
C TYR A 138 8.25 27.51 2.96
N ALA A 139 8.94 28.46 3.59
CA ALA A 139 9.87 29.35 2.91
C ALA A 139 11.06 28.52 2.44
N TYR A 140 11.23 28.42 1.13
CA TYR A 140 12.47 27.93 0.52
C TYR A 140 13.57 28.96 0.77
N PRO A 141 14.75 28.59 1.33
CA PRO A 141 15.88 29.52 1.33
C PRO A 141 16.36 29.71 -0.11
N ALA A 142 16.48 30.98 -0.52
CA ALA A 142 17.04 31.36 -1.81
C ALA A 142 18.47 30.82 -1.95
N ALA A 143 18.79 30.25 -3.12
CA ALA A 143 20.14 29.84 -3.47
C ALA A 143 21.08 31.07 -3.51
N PRO A 144 22.34 30.94 -3.06
CA PRO A 144 23.28 32.05 -3.14
C PRO A 144 23.65 32.33 -4.61
N ALA A 145 23.51 33.59 -5.02
CA ALA A 145 24.15 34.10 -6.23
C ALA A 145 25.67 34.17 -6.01
N LYS A 146 26.41 33.95 -7.09
CA LYS A 146 27.89 33.88 -7.14
C LYS A 146 28.59 35.09 -6.52
#